data_AF-A0A7Y7C8B8-F1
#
_entry.id   AF-A0A7Y7C8B8-F1
#
_cell.length_a   1.000
_cell.length_b   1.000
_cell.length_c   1.000
_cell.angle_alpha   90.00
_cell.angle_beta   90.00
_cell.angle_gamma   90.00
#
_symmetry.space_group_name_H-M   'P 1'
#
loop_
_entity.id
_entity.type
_entity.pdbx_description
1 polymer ?
#
loop_
_entity_poly.entity_id
_entity_poly.type
_entity_poly.pdbx_seq_one_letter_code
_entity_poly.pdbx_strand_id
1 'polypeptide(L)'
;MSTSRRGFLKGILGTGAAGAAATALPGCAPDIDPAPVTDVTASAEGTVLLNVARYPDLERVGGALTVRVAGEDQDLLVTHAAQNDFSVLSSLCTHAACPLGFDGREVVCPCHLSKFNPADGSVTQRPATVGLRKFASQYNAGTQVLSIDLRAGEDGFPTAVGGEVRLPFAQFPTLRDNGSVVEGVPGGYGKRIFVFRLADGSLSAVDGLCTHQACEVSSRPAEQDLICFCHNSIFTAQGDVVQGPAVLPLKKFTVTETTDAVVVTGVR
;
A
#
# COMPACT_ATOMS: atom_id res chain seq x y z
N MET A 1 7.20 27.79 8.21
CA MET A 1 8.12 27.81 9.37
C MET A 1 7.86 26.54 10.16
N SER A 2 8.66 25.50 9.93
CA SER A 2 8.55 24.21 10.61
C SER A 2 9.16 24.34 12.00
N THR A 3 8.34 24.27 13.04
CA THR A 3 8.82 24.15 14.42
C THR A 3 9.19 22.69 14.65
N SER A 4 10.42 22.31 14.32
CA SER A 4 10.94 21.02 14.76
C SER A 4 11.15 21.04 16.28
N ARG A 5 11.07 19.87 16.90
CA ARG A 5 11.26 19.66 18.35
C ARG A 5 12.57 20.25 18.91
N ARG A 6 13.54 20.59 18.06
CA ARG A 6 14.80 21.26 18.43
C ARG A 6 14.62 22.70 18.93
N GLY A 7 13.52 23.37 18.61
CA GLY A 7 13.26 24.74 19.08
C GLY A 7 12.95 24.85 20.58
N PHE A 8 12.41 23.78 21.19
CA PHE A 8 11.90 23.83 22.56
C PHE A 8 12.96 23.49 23.63
N LEU A 9 13.94 22.63 23.30
CA LEU A 9 14.94 22.16 24.27
C LEU A 9 16.13 23.09 24.51
N LYS A 10 16.21 24.24 23.81
CA LYS A 10 17.27 25.25 24.06
C LYS A 10 17.00 26.14 25.27
N GLY A 11 15.89 25.94 26.00
CA GLY A 11 15.47 26.81 27.11
C GLY A 11 15.87 26.38 28.53
N ILE A 12 16.47 25.19 28.75
CA ILE A 12 16.72 24.68 30.11
C ILE A 12 18.16 24.18 30.23
N LEU A 13 19.09 25.11 30.50
CA LEU A 13 20.39 24.82 31.10
C LEU A 13 20.56 25.76 32.28
N GLY A 14 20.13 25.29 33.45
CA GLY A 14 20.24 26.01 34.71
C GLY A 14 20.39 25.04 35.89
N THR A 15 21.66 24.75 36.22
CA THR A 15 22.22 24.38 37.54
C THR A 15 21.63 23.19 38.33
N GLY A 16 22.46 22.15 38.59
CA GLY A 16 22.35 21.37 39.83
C GLY A 16 22.79 19.90 39.81
N ALA A 17 23.99 19.63 40.35
CA ALA A 17 24.45 18.46 41.10
C ALA A 17 24.54 17.04 40.47
N ALA A 18 25.65 16.39 40.83
CA ALA A 18 26.16 15.11 40.33
C ALA A 18 25.41 13.87 40.86
N GLY A 19 25.21 12.90 39.97
CA GLY A 19 24.86 11.52 40.27
C GLY A 19 25.29 10.63 39.10
N ALA A 20 26.09 9.60 39.37
CA ALA A 20 26.57 8.65 38.36
C ALA A 20 25.39 7.82 37.81
N ALA A 21 24.74 8.32 36.78
CA ALA A 21 23.77 7.57 35.99
C ALA A 21 24.51 6.94 34.81
N ALA A 22 24.37 5.62 34.66
CA ALA A 22 24.83 4.88 33.49
C ALA A 22 24.41 5.65 32.22
N THR A 23 25.39 6.06 31.42
CA THR A 23 25.17 6.71 30.14
C THR A 23 24.67 5.67 29.13
N ALA A 24 23.43 5.22 29.30
CA ALA A 24 22.65 4.77 28.16
C ALA A 24 22.42 6.04 27.32
N LEU A 25 23.27 6.24 26.31
CA LEU A 25 22.99 7.21 25.27
C LEU A 25 21.55 6.92 24.82
N PRO A 26 20.62 7.90 24.86
CA PRO A 26 19.34 7.70 24.21
C PRO A 26 19.69 7.37 22.77
N GLY A 27 19.48 6.12 22.38
CA GLY A 27 19.64 5.69 21.01
C GLY A 27 18.87 6.70 20.18
N CYS A 28 19.58 7.49 19.38
CA CYS A 28 18.95 8.51 18.55
C CYS A 28 18.02 7.74 17.64
N ALA A 29 16.72 7.74 17.97
CA ALA A 29 15.71 7.28 17.04
C ALA A 29 15.95 8.11 15.76
N PRO A 30 16.15 7.47 14.61
CA PRO A 30 16.42 8.21 13.39
C PRO A 30 15.27 9.20 13.17
N ASP A 31 15.60 10.49 13.12
CA ASP A 31 14.67 11.59 12.87
C ASP A 31 14.32 11.52 11.38
N ILE A 32 13.34 10.66 11.05
CA ILE A 32 12.87 10.46 9.69
C ILE A 32 11.55 11.20 9.55
N ASP A 33 11.53 12.20 8.68
CA ASP A 33 10.29 12.87 8.30
C ASP A 33 9.57 12.07 7.20
N PRO A 34 8.22 12.07 7.16
CA PRO A 34 7.48 11.61 6.00
C PRO A 34 7.95 12.31 4.72
N ALA A 35 7.88 11.61 3.59
CA ALA A 35 8.26 12.20 2.31
C ALA A 35 7.35 13.42 1.97
N PRO A 36 7.91 14.48 1.35
CA PRO A 36 7.13 15.63 0.91
C PRO A 36 6.01 15.22 -0.05
N VAL A 37 4.88 15.92 -0.01
CA VAL A 37 3.69 15.57 -0.79
C VAL A 37 3.52 16.53 -1.96
N THR A 38 3.21 16.00 -3.15
CA THR A 38 2.77 16.77 -4.31
C THR A 38 1.49 16.18 -4.89
N ASP A 39 0.69 17.03 -5.52
CA ASP A 39 -0.49 16.59 -6.26
C ASP A 39 -0.15 16.46 -7.75
N VAL A 40 -0.70 15.43 -8.41
CA VAL A 40 -0.54 15.15 -9.84
C VAL A 40 -1.85 14.62 -10.44
N THR A 41 -1.86 14.48 -11.75
CA THR A 41 -2.97 13.86 -12.50
C THR A 41 -2.48 12.62 -13.23
N ALA A 42 -3.38 11.64 -13.40
CA ALA A 42 -3.19 10.53 -14.33
C ALA A 42 -3.86 10.82 -15.68
N SER A 43 -3.44 10.08 -16.72
CA SER A 43 -4.17 10.01 -17.99
C SER A 43 -5.52 9.29 -17.81
N ALA A 44 -6.36 9.29 -18.84
CA ALA A 44 -7.63 8.55 -18.83
C ALA A 44 -7.43 7.04 -18.64
N GLU A 45 -6.27 6.53 -19.08
CA GLU A 45 -5.84 5.14 -18.95
C GLU A 45 -5.18 4.84 -17.59
N GLY A 46 -5.11 5.83 -16.68
CA GLY A 46 -4.52 5.66 -15.35
C GLY A 46 -3.00 5.67 -15.34
N THR A 47 -2.35 6.33 -16.31
CA THR A 47 -0.88 6.49 -16.31
C THR A 47 -0.48 7.84 -15.72
N VAL A 48 0.42 7.85 -14.74
CA VAL A 48 1.06 9.06 -14.22
C VAL A 48 2.44 9.22 -14.86
N LEU A 49 2.74 10.43 -15.34
CA LEU A 49 4.05 10.77 -15.91
C LEU A 49 4.74 11.82 -15.04
N LEU A 50 5.85 11.46 -14.41
CA LEU A 50 6.65 12.37 -13.59
C LEU A 50 7.97 12.66 -14.31
N ASN A 51 8.18 13.91 -14.72
CA ASN A 51 9.51 14.36 -15.09
C ASN A 51 10.31 14.58 -13.80
N VAL A 52 11.23 13.66 -13.49
CA VAL A 52 11.92 13.62 -12.19
C VAL A 52 12.77 14.88 -11.95
N ALA A 53 13.26 15.53 -13.02
CA ALA A 53 14.02 16.79 -12.96
C ALA A 53 13.16 18.02 -12.59
N ARG A 54 11.87 17.84 -12.32
CA ARG A 54 11.00 18.89 -11.76
C ARG A 54 10.82 18.76 -10.25
N TYR A 55 11.33 17.68 -9.66
CA TYR A 55 11.13 17.33 -8.26
C TYR A 55 12.50 17.22 -7.57
N PRO A 56 12.96 18.27 -6.86
CA PRO A 56 14.28 18.28 -6.21
C PRO A 56 14.51 17.12 -5.23
N ASP A 57 13.44 16.56 -4.67
CA ASP A 57 13.49 15.40 -3.77
C ASP A 57 13.68 14.08 -4.51
N LEU A 58 13.45 14.01 -5.82
CA LEU A 58 13.73 12.84 -6.65
C LEU A 58 14.99 12.98 -7.48
N GLU A 59 15.53 14.18 -7.65
CA GLU A 59 16.79 14.39 -8.39
C GLU A 59 18.01 13.73 -7.70
N ARG A 60 18.01 13.71 -6.37
CA ARG A 60 19.10 13.13 -5.58
C ARG A 60 18.83 11.67 -5.23
N VAL A 61 19.85 10.82 -5.36
CA VAL A 61 19.81 9.47 -4.79
C VAL A 61 19.60 9.58 -3.28
N GLY A 62 18.75 8.71 -2.76
CA GLY A 62 18.33 8.68 -1.37
C GLY A 62 17.10 9.55 -1.07
N GLY A 63 16.50 10.17 -2.09
CA GLY A 63 15.32 11.00 -1.95
C GLY A 63 14.01 10.24 -2.18
N ALA A 64 12.91 10.85 -1.75
CA ALA A 64 11.56 10.31 -1.92
C ALA A 64 10.51 11.42 -2.01
N LEU A 65 9.38 11.08 -2.61
CA LEU A 65 8.26 11.99 -2.85
C LEU A 65 6.95 11.20 -2.71
N THR A 66 6.02 11.72 -1.92
CA THR A 66 4.64 11.23 -1.91
C THR A 66 3.85 11.95 -2.99
N VAL A 67 3.14 11.20 -3.80
CA VAL A 67 2.37 11.67 -4.94
C VAL A 67 0.89 11.35 -4.72
N ARG A 68 0.08 12.41 -4.60
CA ARG A 68 -1.38 12.34 -4.57
C ARG A 68 -1.92 12.44 -5.99
N VAL A 69 -2.58 11.40 -6.46
CA VAL A 69 -3.13 11.37 -7.81
C VAL A 69 -4.60 11.78 -7.75
N ALA A 70 -4.97 12.84 -8.46
CA ALA A 70 -6.35 13.32 -8.51
C ALA A 70 -7.31 12.22 -8.99
N GLY A 71 -8.32 11.92 -8.19
CA GLY A 71 -9.33 10.90 -8.50
C GLY A 71 -8.97 9.47 -8.09
N GLU A 72 -7.79 9.26 -7.50
CA GLU A 72 -7.40 7.96 -6.94
C GLU A 72 -7.58 7.93 -5.43
N ASP A 73 -7.84 6.73 -4.90
CA ASP A 73 -8.04 6.52 -3.45
C ASP A 73 -6.73 6.37 -2.68
N GLN A 74 -5.62 6.08 -3.37
CA GLN A 74 -4.34 5.74 -2.74
C GLN A 74 -3.22 6.66 -3.21
N ASP A 75 -2.46 7.14 -2.23
CA ASP A 75 -1.25 7.93 -2.44
C ASP A 75 -0.05 7.02 -2.68
N LEU A 76 0.87 7.48 -3.53
CA LEU A 76 2.04 6.72 -3.94
C LEU A 76 3.30 7.31 -3.30
N LEU A 77 4.17 6.48 -2.74
CA LEU A 77 5.52 6.86 -2.36
C LEU A 77 6.48 6.48 -3.49
N VAL A 78 7.09 7.48 -4.11
CA VAL A 78 8.18 7.33 -5.07
C VAL A 78 9.51 7.43 -4.31
N THR A 79 10.38 6.44 -4.45
CA THR A 79 11.73 6.45 -3.87
C THR A 79 12.78 6.44 -4.98
N HIS A 80 13.93 7.07 -4.75
CA HIS A 80 15.09 7.04 -5.64
C HIS A 80 16.26 6.39 -4.89
N ALA A 81 16.36 5.07 -4.95
CA ALA A 81 17.27 4.29 -4.09
C ALA A 81 18.72 4.27 -4.61
N ALA A 82 18.90 4.31 -5.93
CA ALA A 82 20.19 4.36 -6.61
C ALA A 82 20.06 5.09 -7.94
N GLN A 83 21.16 5.33 -8.65
CA GLN A 83 21.15 6.03 -9.93
C GLN A 83 20.17 5.39 -10.92
N ASN A 84 19.16 6.15 -11.37
CA ASN A 84 18.09 5.71 -12.28
C ASN A 84 17.19 4.60 -11.71
N ASP A 85 17.29 4.28 -10.43
CA ASP A 85 16.51 3.26 -9.76
C ASP A 85 15.40 3.91 -8.93
N PHE A 86 14.22 3.94 -9.52
CA PHE A 86 13.02 4.49 -8.91
C PHE A 86 12.01 3.38 -8.64
N SER A 87 11.46 3.37 -7.44
CA SER A 87 10.36 2.48 -7.04
C SER A 87 9.13 3.28 -6.67
N VAL A 88 7.96 2.68 -6.86
CA VAL A 88 6.67 3.27 -6.51
C VAL A 88 5.91 2.29 -5.62
N LEU A 89 5.60 2.74 -4.41
CA LEU A 89 5.00 1.92 -3.35
C LEU A 89 3.73 2.61 -2.80
N SER A 90 2.89 1.90 -2.05
CA SER A 90 1.85 2.55 -1.25
C SER A 90 2.49 3.46 -0.18
N SER A 91 1.99 4.67 0.01
CA SER A 91 2.63 5.68 0.87
C SER A 91 2.33 5.56 2.37
N LEU A 92 1.38 4.70 2.75
CA LEU A 92 0.96 4.53 4.13
C LEU A 92 1.55 3.25 4.73
N CYS A 93 2.03 3.35 5.96
CA CYS A 93 2.50 2.21 6.72
C CYS A 93 1.36 1.22 6.96
N THR A 94 1.57 -0.04 6.59
CA THR A 94 0.61 -1.13 6.80
C THR A 94 0.38 -1.48 8.27
N HIS A 95 1.08 -0.86 9.23
CA HIS A 95 0.82 -1.07 10.66
C HIS A 95 -0.25 -0.14 11.23
N ALA A 96 -0.23 1.15 10.86
CA ALA A 96 -1.05 2.17 11.53
C ALA A 96 -1.34 3.39 10.63
N ALA A 97 -1.27 3.23 9.31
CA ALA A 97 -1.48 4.29 8.31
C ALA A 97 -0.61 5.55 8.46
N CYS A 98 0.52 5.48 9.15
CA CYS A 98 1.43 6.63 9.19
C CYS A 98 2.02 6.89 7.80
N PRO A 99 2.12 8.16 7.36
CA PRO A 99 2.77 8.51 6.10
C PRO A 99 4.26 8.14 6.19
N LEU A 100 4.76 7.49 5.15
CA LEU A 100 6.10 6.91 5.11
C LEU A 100 7.14 7.92 4.65
N GLY A 101 8.36 7.75 5.15
CA GLY A 101 9.57 8.43 4.68
C GLY A 101 10.55 7.44 4.05
N PHE A 102 11.69 7.96 3.62
CA PHE A 102 12.79 7.17 3.07
C PHE A 102 14.10 7.67 3.66
N ASP A 103 14.93 6.76 4.17
CA ASP A 103 16.20 7.10 4.82
C ASP A 103 17.41 7.09 3.86
N GLY A 104 17.11 6.86 2.58
CA GLY A 104 18.06 6.66 1.51
C GLY A 104 18.41 5.20 1.22
N ARG A 105 17.93 4.27 2.06
CA ARG A 105 18.16 2.82 1.93
C ARG A 105 16.89 2.00 2.12
N GLU A 106 16.06 2.36 3.10
CA GLU A 106 14.82 1.69 3.45
C GLU A 106 13.67 2.70 3.51
N VAL A 107 12.47 2.23 3.19
CA VAL A 107 11.24 2.98 3.50
C VAL A 107 10.96 2.83 4.98
N VAL A 108 10.83 3.94 5.69
CA VAL A 108 10.76 3.93 7.16
C VAL A 108 9.50 4.66 7.62
N CYS A 109 8.78 4.01 8.53
CA CYS A 109 7.65 4.60 9.24
C CYS A 109 8.15 5.40 10.45
N PRO A 110 7.87 6.71 10.54
CA PRO A 110 8.37 7.55 11.63
C PRO A 110 7.68 7.31 12.97
N CYS A 111 6.51 6.65 12.97
CA CYS A 111 5.72 6.43 14.18
C CYS A 111 6.30 5.35 15.09
N HIS A 112 6.59 4.18 14.51
CA HIS A 112 7.00 2.98 15.25
C HIS A 112 8.19 2.26 14.60
N LEU A 113 8.84 2.93 13.64
CA LEU A 113 10.05 2.46 12.97
C LEU A 113 9.88 1.14 12.19
N SER A 114 8.66 0.81 11.74
CA SER A 114 8.52 -0.24 10.73
C SER A 114 9.33 0.12 9.49
N LYS A 115 9.97 -0.89 8.89
CA LYS A 115 10.79 -0.69 7.71
C LYS A 115 10.37 -1.64 6.60
N PHE A 116 10.54 -1.15 5.38
CA PHE A 116 10.21 -1.87 4.17
C PHE A 116 11.34 -1.72 3.15
N ASN A 117 11.57 -2.78 2.39
CA ASN A 117 12.49 -2.78 1.28
C ASN A 117 11.93 -1.88 0.16
N PRO A 118 12.66 -0.86 -0.31
CA PRO A 118 12.17 0.04 -1.35
C PRO A 118 12.02 -0.66 -2.72
N ALA A 119 12.71 -1.78 -2.94
CA ALA A 119 12.69 -2.47 -4.22
C ALA A 119 11.39 -3.26 -4.44
N ASP A 120 10.78 -3.81 -3.40
CA ASP A 120 9.62 -4.71 -3.52
C ASP A 120 8.49 -4.43 -2.50
N GLY A 121 8.71 -3.54 -1.53
CA GLY A 121 7.76 -3.22 -0.47
C GLY A 121 7.72 -4.23 0.68
N SER A 122 8.53 -5.29 0.65
CA SER A 122 8.55 -6.32 1.69
C SER A 122 8.95 -5.75 3.05
N VAL A 123 8.37 -6.29 4.14
CA VAL A 123 8.69 -5.87 5.50
C VAL A 123 10.10 -6.33 5.88
N THR A 124 10.97 -5.39 6.24
CA THR A 124 12.30 -5.67 6.78
C THR A 124 12.37 -5.46 8.29
N GLN A 125 11.46 -4.66 8.85
CA GLN A 125 11.35 -4.43 10.29
C GLN A 125 9.90 -4.28 10.73
N ARG A 126 9.53 -5.06 11.77
CA ARG A 126 8.26 -4.96 12.51
C ARG A 126 8.14 -3.58 13.21
N PRO A 127 6.96 -3.12 13.68
CA PRO A 127 5.70 -3.85 13.91
C PRO A 127 4.86 -4.24 12.70
N ALA A 128 5.02 -3.60 11.53
CA ALA A 128 4.30 -4.03 10.33
C ALA A 128 4.55 -5.52 10.02
N THR A 129 3.54 -6.23 9.55
CA THR A 129 3.62 -7.64 9.15
C THR A 129 3.17 -7.89 7.72
N VAL A 130 2.68 -6.86 7.04
CA VAL A 130 2.25 -6.88 5.64
C VAL A 130 3.10 -5.91 4.83
N GLY A 131 3.56 -6.34 3.67
CA GLY A 131 4.37 -5.50 2.78
C GLY A 131 3.56 -4.35 2.17
N LEU A 132 4.26 -3.30 1.74
CA LEU A 132 3.68 -2.24 0.94
C LEU A 132 3.35 -2.78 -0.45
N ARG A 133 2.28 -2.26 -1.04
CA ARG A 133 1.98 -2.56 -2.44
C ARG A 133 3.02 -1.89 -3.33
N LYS A 134 3.57 -2.63 -4.29
CA LYS A 134 4.40 -2.09 -5.38
C LYS A 134 3.56 -1.82 -6.62
N PHE A 135 3.79 -0.66 -7.25
CA PHE A 135 3.13 -0.25 -8.49
C PHE A 135 4.07 -0.43 -9.68
N ALA A 136 3.50 -0.84 -10.81
CA ALA A 136 4.25 -0.97 -12.06
C ALA A 136 4.72 0.42 -12.51
N SER A 137 6.02 0.54 -12.78
CA SER A 137 6.62 1.79 -13.20
C SER A 137 7.86 1.55 -14.05
N GLN A 138 8.18 2.53 -14.89
CA GLN A 138 9.34 2.50 -15.76
C GLN A 138 9.97 3.89 -15.85
N TYR A 139 11.27 3.97 -15.56
CA TYR A 139 12.04 5.19 -15.74
C TYR A 139 12.79 5.20 -17.07
N ASN A 140 12.68 6.30 -17.82
CA ASN A 140 13.42 6.51 -19.04
C ASN A 140 14.50 7.59 -18.82
N ALA A 141 15.76 7.16 -18.73
CA ALA A 141 16.89 8.06 -18.45
C ALA A 141 17.13 9.13 -19.55
N GLY A 142 16.78 8.85 -20.80
CA GLY A 142 16.96 9.80 -21.91
C GLY A 142 15.96 10.98 -21.87
N THR A 143 14.75 10.74 -21.35
CA THR A 143 13.70 11.77 -21.21
C THR A 143 13.51 12.25 -19.77
N GLN A 144 14.14 11.56 -18.80
CA GLN A 144 13.98 11.78 -17.35
C GLN A 144 12.53 11.63 -16.87
N VAL A 145 11.74 10.81 -17.56
CA VAL A 145 10.33 10.55 -17.20
C VAL A 145 10.21 9.20 -16.49
N LEU A 146 9.63 9.22 -15.30
CA LEU A 146 9.09 8.05 -14.61
C LEU A 146 7.61 7.90 -14.98
N SER A 147 7.29 6.82 -15.67
CA SER A 147 5.91 6.41 -15.99
C SER A 147 5.43 5.44 -14.92
N ILE A 148 4.22 5.65 -14.40
CA ILE A 148 3.58 4.80 -13.38
C ILE A 148 2.23 4.36 -13.92
N ASP A 149 2.00 3.05 -13.99
CA ASP A 149 0.73 2.48 -14.42
C ASP A 149 -0.10 2.07 -13.19
N LEU A 150 -1.16 2.83 -12.93
CA LEU A 150 -2.06 2.59 -11.79
C LEU A 150 -3.05 1.46 -12.05
N ARG A 151 -3.15 0.98 -13.28
CA ARG A 151 -4.07 -0.06 -13.73
C ARG A 151 -3.34 -1.36 -14.06
N ALA A 152 -2.02 -1.40 -13.93
CA ALA A 152 -1.25 -2.61 -14.08
C ALA A 152 -1.75 -3.73 -13.16
N GLY A 153 -1.81 -4.93 -13.71
CA GLY A 153 -2.16 -6.15 -12.98
C GLY A 153 -0.94 -6.77 -12.29
N GLU A 154 -1.22 -7.72 -11.42
CA GLU A 154 -0.20 -8.62 -10.87
C GLU A 154 0.11 -9.72 -11.90
N ASP A 155 1.40 -10.06 -12.06
CA ASP A 155 1.82 -11.08 -13.00
C ASP A 155 1.12 -12.42 -12.71
N GLY A 156 0.51 -13.01 -13.74
CA GLY A 156 -0.24 -14.24 -13.61
C GLY A 156 -1.67 -14.07 -13.07
N PHE A 157 -2.12 -12.85 -12.73
CA PHE A 157 -3.52 -12.61 -12.40
C PHE A 157 -4.32 -12.11 -13.62
N PRO A 158 -5.56 -12.58 -13.86
CA PRO A 158 -6.33 -12.19 -15.04
C PRO A 158 -6.64 -10.69 -15.11
N THR A 159 -6.63 -10.15 -16.33
CA THR A 159 -7.02 -8.77 -16.61
C THR A 159 -8.54 -8.63 -16.66
N ALA A 160 -9.05 -7.49 -16.18
CA ALA A 160 -10.45 -7.11 -16.33
C ALA A 160 -10.73 -6.66 -17.77
N VAL A 161 -11.58 -7.39 -18.49
CA VAL A 161 -12.02 -7.05 -19.86
C VAL A 161 -13.49 -6.69 -19.82
N GLY A 162 -13.84 -5.46 -20.21
CA GLY A 162 -15.24 -5.00 -20.11
C GLY A 162 -15.81 -4.97 -18.68
N GLY A 163 -14.93 -4.88 -17.68
CA GLY A 163 -15.31 -4.97 -16.26
C GLY A 163 -15.50 -6.39 -15.73
N GLU A 164 -15.12 -7.40 -16.51
CA GLU A 164 -15.17 -8.81 -16.14
C GLU A 164 -13.76 -9.38 -15.92
N VAL A 165 -13.56 -10.06 -14.78
CA VAL A 165 -12.37 -10.85 -14.47
C VAL A 165 -12.78 -12.31 -14.43
N ARG A 166 -12.17 -13.12 -15.30
CA ARG A 166 -12.42 -14.55 -15.38
C ARG A 166 -11.30 -15.33 -14.71
N LEU A 167 -11.64 -16.16 -13.73
CA LEU A 167 -10.73 -16.99 -12.94
C LEU A 167 -10.95 -18.47 -13.31
N PRO A 168 -10.19 -19.03 -14.28
CA PRO A 168 -10.38 -20.40 -14.72
C PRO A 168 -9.97 -21.39 -13.63
N PHE A 169 -10.75 -22.46 -13.41
CA PHE A 169 -10.38 -23.48 -12.41
C PHE A 169 -9.09 -24.24 -12.75
N ALA A 170 -8.68 -24.26 -14.03
CA ALA A 170 -7.39 -24.82 -14.43
C ALA A 170 -6.21 -24.03 -13.85
N GLN A 171 -6.38 -22.72 -13.64
CA GLN A 171 -5.37 -21.83 -13.07
C GLN A 171 -5.58 -21.60 -11.57
N PHE A 172 -6.84 -21.55 -11.13
CA PHE A 172 -7.26 -21.30 -9.74
C PHE A 172 -8.08 -22.48 -9.20
N PRO A 173 -7.49 -23.68 -9.05
CA PRO A 173 -8.23 -24.88 -8.66
C PRO A 173 -8.79 -24.80 -7.24
N THR A 174 -8.16 -24.03 -6.35
CA THR A 174 -8.60 -23.83 -4.96
C THR A 174 -9.97 -23.18 -4.84
N LEU A 175 -10.43 -22.44 -5.87
CA LEU A 175 -11.80 -21.91 -5.92
C LEU A 175 -12.88 -23.00 -6.03
N ARG A 176 -12.52 -24.28 -6.06
CA ARG A 176 -13.46 -25.40 -5.90
C ARG A 176 -13.67 -25.80 -4.44
N ASP A 177 -12.78 -25.39 -3.55
CA ASP A 177 -12.78 -25.81 -2.16
C ASP A 177 -13.60 -24.83 -1.32
N ASN A 178 -14.50 -25.34 -0.48
CA ASN A 178 -15.25 -24.50 0.46
C ASN A 178 -14.32 -23.92 1.54
N GLY A 179 -14.50 -22.64 1.86
CA GLY A 179 -13.63 -21.90 2.77
C GLY A 179 -12.37 -21.35 2.11
N SER A 180 -12.24 -21.43 0.78
CA SER A 180 -11.08 -20.92 0.05
C SER A 180 -11.19 -19.42 -0.23
N VAL A 181 -10.02 -18.81 -0.47
CA VAL A 181 -9.89 -17.46 -1.00
C VAL A 181 -8.83 -17.45 -2.10
N VAL A 182 -9.10 -16.74 -3.19
CA VAL A 182 -8.12 -16.32 -4.18
C VAL A 182 -8.08 -14.80 -4.17
N GLU A 183 -6.88 -14.24 -4.15
CA GLU A 183 -6.65 -12.80 -4.16
C GLU A 183 -5.61 -12.43 -5.20
N GLY A 184 -5.70 -11.22 -5.72
CA GLY A 184 -4.75 -10.70 -6.71
C GLY A 184 -5.21 -9.38 -7.31
N VAL A 185 -4.34 -8.76 -8.12
CA VAL A 185 -4.61 -7.46 -8.75
C VAL A 185 -4.96 -7.68 -10.23
N PRO A 186 -6.24 -7.50 -10.64
CA PRO A 186 -6.59 -7.55 -12.04
C PRO A 186 -5.97 -6.39 -12.82
N GLY A 187 -5.35 -6.70 -13.96
CA GLY A 187 -4.98 -5.69 -14.95
C GLY A 187 -6.20 -4.91 -15.42
N GLY A 188 -6.04 -3.64 -15.76
CA GLY A 188 -7.13 -2.73 -16.06
C GLY A 188 -7.86 -2.19 -14.82
N TYR A 189 -7.86 -2.93 -13.70
CA TYR A 189 -8.41 -2.47 -12.42
C TYR A 189 -7.34 -1.84 -11.53
N GLY A 190 -6.20 -2.53 -11.40
CA GLY A 190 -5.08 -2.05 -10.61
C GLY A 190 -5.38 -1.90 -9.13
N LYS A 191 -6.28 -2.69 -8.56
CA LYS A 191 -6.47 -2.84 -7.11
C LYS A 191 -6.66 -4.32 -6.78
N ARG A 192 -6.24 -4.75 -5.59
CA ARG A 192 -6.45 -6.13 -5.17
C ARG A 192 -7.94 -6.42 -5.02
N ILE A 193 -8.36 -7.59 -5.46
CA ILE A 193 -9.69 -8.15 -5.18
C ILE A 193 -9.54 -9.47 -4.44
N PHE A 194 -10.58 -9.84 -3.70
CA PHE A 194 -10.68 -11.11 -3.01
C PHE A 194 -11.89 -11.87 -3.52
N VAL A 195 -11.70 -13.11 -3.95
CA VAL A 195 -12.76 -14.03 -4.36
C VAL A 195 -12.79 -15.21 -3.40
N PHE A 196 -13.88 -15.31 -2.64
CA PHE A 196 -14.09 -16.35 -1.66
C PHE A 196 -15.04 -17.41 -2.20
N ARG A 197 -14.76 -18.67 -1.89
CA ARG A 197 -15.82 -19.69 -1.75
C ARG A 197 -16.04 -19.93 -0.27
N LEU A 198 -17.25 -19.65 0.18
CA LEU A 198 -17.63 -19.74 1.59
C LEU A 198 -17.81 -21.20 2.03
N ALA A 199 -17.93 -21.41 3.33
CA ALA A 199 -18.11 -22.75 3.91
C ALA A 199 -19.34 -23.50 3.35
N ASP A 200 -20.41 -22.76 3.02
CA ASP A 200 -21.64 -23.30 2.42
C ASP A 200 -21.55 -23.50 0.90
N GLY A 201 -20.41 -23.19 0.29
CA GLY A 201 -20.15 -23.32 -1.15
C GLY A 201 -20.56 -22.11 -1.98
N SER A 202 -21.23 -21.11 -1.40
CA SER A 202 -21.56 -19.87 -2.10
C SER A 202 -20.32 -19.01 -2.35
N LEU A 203 -20.38 -18.16 -3.37
CA LEU A 203 -19.27 -17.32 -3.81
C LEU A 203 -19.47 -15.86 -3.37
N SER A 204 -18.35 -15.20 -3.08
CA SER A 204 -18.29 -13.76 -2.84
C SER A 204 -17.08 -13.16 -3.56
N ALA A 205 -17.20 -11.93 -4.04
CA ALA A 205 -16.07 -11.17 -4.54
C ALA A 205 -16.13 -9.73 -4.04
N VAL A 206 -15.03 -9.22 -3.48
CA VAL A 206 -14.96 -7.88 -2.87
C VAL A 206 -13.66 -7.16 -3.20
N ASP A 207 -13.71 -5.84 -3.14
CA ASP A 207 -12.55 -4.96 -3.29
C ASP A 207 -11.61 -5.04 -2.09
N GLY A 208 -10.32 -4.89 -2.34
CA GLY A 208 -9.28 -4.90 -1.31
C GLY A 208 -9.07 -3.57 -0.59
N LEU A 209 -9.76 -2.49 -0.93
CA LEU A 209 -9.60 -1.19 -0.27
C LEU A 209 -10.61 -1.00 0.87
N CYS A 210 -10.09 -0.81 2.08
CA CYS A 210 -10.87 -0.46 3.24
C CYS A 210 -11.60 0.88 3.03
N THR A 211 -12.91 0.90 3.25
CA THR A 211 -13.77 2.09 3.07
C THR A 211 -13.51 3.22 4.07
N HIS A 212 -12.62 3.02 5.05
CA HIS A 212 -12.23 4.06 5.99
C HIS A 212 -11.20 5.03 5.39
N GLN A 213 -10.05 4.52 4.95
CA GLN A 213 -8.91 5.32 4.47
C GLN A 213 -8.17 4.68 3.28
N ALA A 214 -8.85 3.79 2.54
CA ALA A 214 -8.31 3.12 1.36
C ALA A 214 -6.99 2.35 1.58
N CYS A 215 -6.71 1.97 2.83
CA CYS A 215 -5.68 0.97 3.11
C CYS A 215 -6.11 -0.37 2.53
N GLU A 216 -5.16 -1.09 1.95
CA GLU A 216 -5.39 -2.45 1.49
C GLU A 216 -5.70 -3.36 2.70
N VAL A 217 -6.74 -4.16 2.59
CA VAL A 217 -7.07 -5.21 3.56
C VAL A 217 -6.31 -6.48 3.21
N SER A 218 -6.24 -7.43 4.14
CA SER A 218 -5.68 -8.74 3.88
C SER A 218 -6.60 -9.84 4.36
N SER A 219 -6.51 -10.99 3.70
CA SER A 219 -7.25 -12.19 4.08
C SER A 219 -6.72 -12.77 5.40
N ARG A 220 -7.65 -13.27 6.21
CA ARG A 220 -7.36 -14.13 7.35
C ARG A 220 -8.04 -15.48 7.11
N PRO A 221 -7.37 -16.42 6.42
CA PRO A 221 -8.03 -17.65 5.94
C PRO A 221 -8.63 -18.52 7.05
N ALA A 222 -8.04 -18.53 8.24
CA ALA A 222 -8.57 -19.31 9.36
C ALA A 222 -9.88 -18.73 9.91
N GLU A 223 -10.01 -17.40 9.89
CA GLU A 223 -11.17 -16.64 10.32
C GLU A 223 -12.22 -16.43 9.19
N GLN A 224 -11.84 -16.69 7.93
CA GLN A 224 -12.64 -16.43 6.72
C GLN A 224 -13.15 -14.99 6.64
N ASP A 225 -12.25 -14.04 6.89
CA ASP A 225 -12.59 -12.63 6.89
C ASP A 225 -11.41 -11.77 6.37
N LEU A 226 -11.61 -10.46 6.37
CA LEU A 226 -10.65 -9.47 5.90
C LEU A 226 -10.32 -8.49 7.03
N ILE A 227 -9.03 -8.23 7.24
CA ILE A 227 -8.54 -7.26 8.21
C ILE A 227 -7.84 -6.10 7.51
N CYS A 228 -8.19 -4.87 7.91
CA CYS A 228 -7.43 -3.67 7.58
C CYS A 228 -6.40 -3.41 8.67
N PHE A 229 -5.12 -3.62 8.38
CA PHE A 229 -4.05 -3.45 9.37
C PHE A 229 -3.81 -1.99 9.81
N CYS A 230 -4.37 -1.01 9.10
CA CYS A 230 -4.20 0.40 9.47
C CYS A 230 -4.87 0.76 10.80
N HIS A 231 -6.10 0.31 11.04
CA HIS A 231 -6.86 0.65 12.26
C HIS A 231 -7.74 -0.52 12.73
N ASN A 232 -7.42 -1.74 12.31
CA ASN A 232 -8.10 -2.98 12.67
C ASN A 232 -9.60 -3.02 12.31
N SER A 233 -10.00 -2.39 11.21
CA SER A 233 -11.33 -2.69 10.66
C SER A 233 -11.39 -4.14 10.20
N ILE A 234 -12.47 -4.82 10.52
CA ILE A 234 -12.70 -6.22 10.14
C ILE A 234 -13.94 -6.27 9.27
N PHE A 235 -13.87 -6.97 8.16
CA PHE A 235 -14.97 -7.23 7.25
C PHE A 235 -15.15 -8.72 7.06
N THR A 236 -16.39 -9.19 6.92
CA THR A 236 -16.65 -10.59 6.53
C THR A 236 -16.06 -10.90 5.15
N ALA A 237 -15.97 -12.18 4.78
CA ALA A 237 -15.67 -12.59 3.39
C ALA A 237 -16.68 -12.07 2.35
N GLN A 238 -17.85 -11.58 2.78
CA GLN A 238 -18.85 -10.91 1.93
C GLN A 238 -18.69 -9.38 1.92
N GLY A 239 -17.69 -8.85 2.63
CA GLY A 239 -17.36 -7.43 2.69
C GLY A 239 -18.19 -6.64 3.70
N ASP A 240 -19.00 -7.28 4.54
CA ASP A 240 -19.80 -6.59 5.55
C ASP A 240 -18.95 -6.19 6.75
N VAL A 241 -19.19 -5.00 7.32
CA VAL A 241 -18.41 -4.50 8.46
C VAL A 241 -18.74 -5.32 9.70
N VAL A 242 -17.69 -5.87 10.32
CA VAL A 242 -17.75 -6.52 11.64
C VAL A 242 -17.20 -5.58 12.71
N GLN A 243 -16.11 -4.88 12.39
CA GLN A 243 -15.42 -3.98 13.32
C GLN A 243 -14.95 -2.71 12.60
N GLY A 244 -15.15 -1.57 13.25
CA GLY A 244 -14.71 -0.26 12.75
C GLY A 244 -13.19 -0.04 12.87
N PRO A 245 -12.67 1.13 12.47
CA PRO A 245 -13.41 2.38 12.21
C PRO A 245 -14.20 2.46 10.90
N ALA A 246 -14.02 1.55 9.93
CA ALA A 246 -14.88 1.50 8.76
C ALA A 246 -16.35 1.36 9.17
N VAL A 247 -17.24 2.15 8.54
CA VAL A 247 -18.69 2.10 8.78
C VAL A 247 -19.48 1.71 7.53
N LEU A 248 -18.80 1.55 6.39
CA LEU A 248 -19.37 1.14 5.12
C LEU A 248 -18.79 -0.23 4.73
N PRO A 249 -19.59 -1.13 4.12
CA PRO A 249 -19.07 -2.39 3.61
C PRO A 249 -18.08 -2.15 2.47
N LEU A 250 -17.19 -3.12 2.24
CA LEU A 250 -16.33 -3.11 1.05
C LEU A 250 -17.17 -3.09 -0.22
N LYS A 251 -16.61 -2.51 -1.30
CA LYS A 251 -17.23 -2.60 -2.63
C LYS A 251 -17.36 -4.09 -2.98
N LYS A 252 -18.59 -4.53 -3.23
CA LYS A 252 -18.89 -5.91 -3.63
C LYS A 252 -18.97 -5.98 -5.14
N PHE A 253 -18.46 -7.07 -5.70
CA PHE A 253 -18.59 -7.41 -7.10
C PHE A 253 -19.66 -8.48 -7.28
N THR A 254 -20.22 -8.58 -8.49
CA THR A 254 -21.11 -9.68 -8.83
C THR A 254 -20.26 -10.87 -9.24
N VAL A 255 -20.58 -12.05 -8.69
CA VAL A 255 -19.85 -13.29 -8.98
C VAL A 255 -20.80 -14.36 -9.52
N THR A 256 -20.36 -15.04 -10.57
CA THR A 256 -21.07 -16.17 -11.18
C THR A 256 -20.11 -17.32 -11.42
N GLU A 257 -20.61 -18.55 -11.27
CA GLU A 257 -19.84 -19.76 -11.56
C GLU A 257 -20.26 -20.35 -12.90
N THR A 258 -19.29 -20.65 -13.76
CA THR A 258 -19.47 -21.44 -14.98
C THR A 258 -18.91 -22.84 -14.76
N THR A 259 -19.06 -23.72 -15.76
CA THR A 259 -18.51 -25.08 -15.69
C THR A 259 -16.99 -25.11 -15.46
N ASP A 260 -16.27 -24.09 -15.93
CA ASP A 260 -14.82 -24.06 -16.01
C ASP A 260 -14.14 -22.85 -15.35
N ALA A 261 -14.91 -21.90 -14.79
CA ALA A 261 -14.37 -20.72 -14.13
C ALA A 261 -15.32 -20.12 -13.07
N VAL A 262 -14.74 -19.27 -12.23
CA VAL A 262 -15.48 -18.21 -11.52
C VAL A 262 -15.33 -16.91 -12.31
N VAL A 263 -16.42 -16.19 -12.51
CA VAL A 263 -16.46 -14.93 -13.26
C VAL A 263 -16.91 -13.82 -12.32
N VAL A 264 -16.08 -12.77 -12.21
CA VAL A 264 -16.35 -11.58 -11.39
C VAL A 264 -16.66 -10.41 -12.33
N THR A 265 -17.78 -9.72 -12.12
CA THR A 265 -18.21 -8.58 -12.94
C THR A 265 -18.38 -7.31 -12.10
N GLY A 266 -18.25 -6.16 -12.74
CA GLY A 266 -18.26 -4.84 -12.09
C GLY A 266 -16.87 -4.36 -11.65
N VAL A 267 -15.81 -4.98 -12.15
CA VAL A 267 -14.41 -4.65 -11.87
C VAL A 267 -13.96 -3.49 -12.75
N ARG A 268 -14.40 -2.29 -12.39
CA ARG A 268 -14.13 -1.01 -13.06
C ARG A 268 -13.92 0.11 -12.06
#